data_AF-A0A842N4T3-F1
#
_entry.id   AF-A0A842N4T3-F1
#
_cell.length_a   1.000
_cell.length_b   1.000
_cell.length_c   1.000
_cell.angle_alpha   90.00
_cell.angle_beta   90.00
_cell.angle_gamma   90.00
#
_symmetry.space_group_name_H-M   'P 1'
#
loop_
_entity.id
_entity.type
_entity.pdbx_description
1 polymer ?
#
loop_
_entity_poly.entity_id
_entity_poly.type
_entity_poly.pdbx_seq_one_letter_code
_entity_poly.pdbx_strand_id
1 'polypeptide(L)'
;MDRFEKISHSVDALFGNGVSKNIPKDIDFKMSKKTGRIRAVYHNGLLLFTPRTDGGIAMSIYCAERFSKNKKFVNDYCIEVDADSKPFVEQGKSVFCQHVKRCGSKIEIGSDVPIFFKKQIIAVGKSILSSNMIKTQSRGMAIRVRDSLKSQNDGDKI
;
A
#
# COMPACT_ATOMS: atom_id res chain seq x y z
N MET A 1 6.46 21.76 13.12
CA MET A 1 6.38 20.88 11.94
C MET A 1 4.99 20.97 11.37
N ASP A 2 4.90 21.35 10.10
CA ASP A 2 3.63 21.39 9.38
C ASP A 2 3.04 19.97 9.19
N ARG A 3 1.72 19.85 9.03
CA ARG A 3 1.07 18.53 8.87
C ARG A 3 1.53 17.84 7.58
N PHE A 4 1.70 18.60 6.51
CA PHE A 4 2.21 18.07 5.24
C PHE A 4 3.64 17.54 5.41
N GLU A 5 4.48 18.31 6.09
CA GLU A 5 5.86 17.94 6.40
C GLU A 5 5.92 16.65 7.24
N LYS A 6 5.06 16.55 8.27
CA LYS A 6 4.97 15.34 9.12
C LYS A 6 4.63 14.09 8.32
N ILE A 7 3.62 14.14 7.44
CA ILE A 7 3.26 12.97 6.64
C ILE A 7 4.33 12.66 5.59
N SER A 8 5.01 13.68 5.07
CA SER A 8 6.09 13.51 4.07
C SER A 8 7.26 12.75 4.67
N HIS A 9 7.71 13.14 5.86
CA HIS A 9 8.75 12.39 6.58
C HIS A 9 8.33 10.97 6.92
N SER A 10 7.06 10.77 7.30
CA SER A 10 6.54 9.43 7.59
C SER A 10 6.57 8.53 6.36
N VAL A 11 6.18 9.07 5.19
CA VAL A 11 6.21 8.33 3.91
C VAL A 11 7.64 8.00 3.49
N ASP A 12 8.56 8.95 3.58
CA ASP A 12 9.97 8.70 3.23
C ASP A 12 10.64 7.71 4.19
N ALA A 13 10.28 7.72 5.47
CA ALA A 13 10.76 6.74 6.44
C ALA A 13 10.24 5.31 6.14
N LEU A 14 8.98 5.19 5.73
CA LEU A 14 8.35 3.89 5.44
C LEU A 14 8.74 3.30 4.08
N PHE A 15 8.95 4.15 3.07
CA PHE A 15 9.06 3.74 1.67
C PHE A 15 10.33 4.24 0.98
N GLY A 16 11.23 4.88 1.74
CA GLY A 16 12.49 5.42 1.25
C GLY A 16 12.39 6.87 0.76
N ASN A 17 13.53 7.56 0.83
CA ASN A 17 13.65 8.98 0.51
C ASN A 17 13.15 9.32 -0.91
N GLY A 18 12.29 10.34 -0.98
CA GLY A 18 11.76 10.90 -2.22
C GLY A 18 10.49 10.23 -2.72
N VAL A 19 9.89 9.31 -1.95
CA VAL A 19 8.55 8.80 -2.24
C VAL A 19 7.51 9.85 -1.91
N SER A 20 7.71 10.61 -0.82
CA SER A 20 6.84 11.70 -0.36
C SER A 20 6.62 12.80 -1.41
N LYS A 21 7.58 13.00 -2.33
CA LYS A 21 7.47 13.94 -3.45
C LYS A 21 6.29 13.66 -4.39
N ASN A 22 5.74 12.44 -4.35
CA ASN A 22 4.57 12.06 -5.14
C ASN A 22 3.24 12.30 -4.41
N ILE A 23 3.27 12.79 -3.17
CA ILE A 23 2.09 13.28 -2.46
C ILE A 23 1.70 14.62 -3.11
N PRO A 24 0.47 14.77 -3.62
CA PRO A 24 -0.03 16.05 -4.11
C PRO A 24 0.02 17.15 -3.04
N LYS A 25 0.19 18.41 -3.43
CA LYS A 25 0.28 19.52 -2.46
C LYS A 25 -1.09 19.95 -1.92
N ASP A 26 -2.13 19.76 -2.73
CA ASP A 26 -3.54 20.01 -2.49
C ASP A 26 -4.20 18.80 -1.82
N ILE A 27 -3.93 18.63 -0.51
CA ILE A 27 -4.47 17.52 0.27
C ILE A 27 -5.34 17.99 1.42
N ASP A 28 -6.37 17.20 1.70
CA ASP A 28 -7.27 17.42 2.82
C ASP A 28 -6.98 16.43 3.95
N PHE A 29 -7.03 16.95 5.18
CA PHE A 29 -6.82 16.14 6.38
C PHE A 29 -8.13 15.92 7.11
N LYS A 30 -8.55 14.65 7.23
CA LYS A 30 -9.61 14.27 8.17
C LYS A 30 -8.99 14.08 9.56
N MET A 31 -9.45 14.86 10.53
CA MET A 31 -8.89 14.87 11.88
C MET A 31 -9.78 14.17 12.90
N SER A 32 -9.17 13.54 13.88
CA SER A 32 -9.86 13.02 15.07
C SER A 32 -10.27 14.19 15.97
N LYS A 33 -11.58 14.39 16.18
CA LYS A 33 -12.09 15.42 17.11
C LYS A 33 -11.58 15.22 18.55
N LYS A 34 -11.42 13.97 18.99
CA LYS A 34 -11.00 13.62 20.36
C LYS A 34 -9.50 13.80 20.62
N THR A 35 -8.67 13.46 19.64
CA THR A 35 -7.21 13.33 19.86
C THR A 35 -6.36 14.27 19.00
N GLY A 36 -6.99 15.02 18.08
CA GLY A 36 -6.27 15.88 17.13
C GLY A 36 -5.35 15.11 16.16
N ARG A 37 -5.43 13.78 16.10
CA ARG A 37 -4.62 12.94 15.19
C ARG A 37 -5.21 12.94 13.78
N ILE A 38 -4.34 12.89 12.78
CA ILE A 38 -4.74 12.67 11.38
C ILE A 38 -5.35 11.27 11.27
N ARG A 39 -6.60 11.19 10.83
CA ARG A 39 -7.36 9.95 10.62
C ARG A 39 -7.32 9.49 9.18
N ALA A 40 -7.24 10.41 8.23
CA ALA A 40 -7.10 10.09 6.81
C ALA A 40 -6.59 11.32 6.06
N VAL A 41 -5.89 11.06 4.96
CA VAL A 41 -5.40 12.06 4.01
C VAL A 41 -6.09 11.83 2.67
N TYR A 42 -6.67 12.88 2.11
CA TYR A 42 -7.39 12.84 0.84
C TYR A 42 -6.76 13.80 -0.17
N HIS A 43 -6.98 13.54 -1.45
CA HIS A 43 -6.69 14.47 -2.54
C HIS A 43 -7.85 14.43 -3.53
N ASN A 44 -8.51 15.56 -3.74
CA ASN A 44 -9.71 15.68 -4.57
C ASN A 44 -10.80 14.66 -4.20
N GLY A 45 -11.07 14.52 -2.90
CA GLY A 45 -12.04 13.56 -2.37
C GLY A 45 -11.60 12.09 -2.38
N LEU A 46 -10.51 11.74 -3.07
CA LEU A 46 -9.98 10.37 -3.11
C LEU A 46 -9.06 10.12 -1.92
N LEU A 47 -9.27 8.98 -1.23
CA LEU A 47 -8.40 8.57 -0.13
C LEU A 47 -6.98 8.31 -0.66
N LEU A 48 -5.98 8.98 -0.11
CA LEU A 48 -4.58 8.64 -0.30
C LEU A 48 -4.18 7.54 0.68
N PHE A 49 -4.17 7.86 1.97
CA PHE A 49 -3.84 6.87 2.99
C PHE A 49 -4.37 7.27 4.36
N THR A 50 -4.43 6.28 5.24
CA THR A 50 -4.77 6.45 6.64
C THR A 50 -3.54 6.20 7.51
N PRO A 51 -3.05 7.19 8.27
CA PRO A 51 -2.00 6.95 9.26
C PRO A 51 -2.49 5.97 10.33
N ARG A 52 -1.64 5.01 10.69
CA ARG A 52 -1.88 4.04 11.76
C ARG A 52 -1.24 4.49 13.06
N THR A 53 -1.74 3.96 14.18
CA THR A 53 -1.20 4.25 15.51
C THR A 53 0.16 3.61 15.76
N ASP A 54 0.51 2.58 14.99
CA ASP A 54 1.81 1.88 15.02
C ASP A 54 2.89 2.60 14.20
N GLY A 55 2.61 3.81 13.68
CA GLY A 55 3.53 4.58 12.84
C GLY A 55 3.52 4.19 11.36
N GLY A 56 2.82 3.12 10.98
CA GLY A 56 2.59 2.77 9.59
C GLY A 56 1.54 3.66 8.92
N ILE A 57 1.30 3.42 7.64
CA ILE A 57 0.12 3.92 6.94
C ILE A 57 -0.69 2.74 6.42
N ALA A 58 -1.97 2.96 6.13
CA ALA A 58 -2.81 2.09 5.34
C ALA A 58 -3.04 2.78 3.99
N MET A 59 -2.34 2.31 2.96
CA MET A 59 -2.35 2.90 1.62
C MET A 59 -3.64 2.54 0.86
N SER A 60 -4.13 3.42 0.00
CA SER A 60 -5.14 3.11 -1.02
C SER A 60 -4.49 2.70 -2.35
N ILE A 61 -5.26 2.16 -3.29
CA ILE A 61 -4.77 1.93 -4.65
C ILE A 61 -4.29 3.25 -5.30
N TYR A 62 -5.07 4.32 -5.14
CA TYR A 62 -4.70 5.64 -5.67
C TYR A 62 -3.34 6.14 -5.14
N CYS A 63 -3.05 5.92 -3.86
CA CYS A 63 -1.74 6.27 -3.31
C CYS A 63 -0.63 5.35 -3.82
N ALA A 64 -0.89 4.06 -3.99
CA ALA A 64 0.07 3.13 -4.58
C ALA A 64 0.44 3.54 -6.01
N GLU A 65 -0.52 3.95 -6.83
CA GLU A 65 -0.28 4.45 -8.20
C GLU A 65 0.60 5.70 -8.18
N ARG A 66 0.33 6.64 -7.26
CA ARG A 66 1.15 7.84 -7.10
C ARG A 66 2.58 7.50 -6.68
N PHE A 67 2.76 6.67 -5.67
CA PHE A 67 4.08 6.29 -5.16
C PHE A 67 4.87 5.47 -6.18
N SER A 68 4.18 4.73 -7.05
CA SER A 68 4.79 3.95 -8.14
C SER A 68 5.47 4.79 -9.22
N LYS A 69 5.30 6.11 -9.22
CA LYS A 69 6.12 7.03 -10.02
C LYS A 69 7.59 7.05 -9.57
N ASN A 70 7.88 6.65 -8.33
CA ASN A 70 9.23 6.47 -7.84
C ASN A 70 9.76 5.07 -8.16
N LYS A 71 10.83 4.98 -8.96
CA LYS A 71 11.43 3.68 -9.37
C LYS A 71 11.93 2.85 -8.18
N LYS A 72 12.49 3.49 -7.15
CA LYS A 72 12.97 2.78 -5.95
C LYS A 72 11.80 2.15 -5.20
N PHE A 73 10.67 2.85 -5.11
CA PHE A 73 9.45 2.30 -4.50
C PHE A 73 8.98 1.01 -5.19
N VAL A 74 8.86 1.06 -6.52
CA VAL A 74 8.43 -0.11 -7.33
C VAL A 74 9.44 -1.27 -7.26
N ASN A 75 10.71 -1.00 -7.00
CA ASN A 75 11.71 -2.07 -6.88
C ASN A 75 11.79 -2.65 -5.47
N ASP A 76 11.69 -1.82 -4.43
CA ASP A 76 12.03 -2.20 -3.07
C ASP A 76 10.79 -2.60 -2.22
N TYR A 77 9.61 -2.05 -2.53
CA TYR A 77 8.44 -2.12 -1.63
C TYR A 77 7.18 -2.74 -2.28
N CYS A 78 7.30 -3.45 -3.40
CA CYS A 78 6.15 -4.09 -4.05
C CYS A 78 6.28 -5.61 -4.13
N ILE A 79 5.16 -6.27 -4.42
CA ILE A 79 5.16 -7.64 -4.92
C ILE A 79 4.49 -7.72 -6.28
N GLU A 80 4.87 -8.73 -7.06
CA GLU A 80 4.19 -9.11 -8.31
C GLU A 80 3.71 -10.54 -8.19
N VAL A 81 2.46 -10.79 -8.60
CA VAL A 81 1.84 -12.11 -8.54
C VAL A 81 1.71 -12.77 -9.90
N ASP A 82 1.52 -14.09 -9.90
CA ASP A 82 1.25 -14.88 -11.10
C ASP A 82 -0.15 -14.64 -11.71
N ALA A 83 -0.40 -15.24 -12.87
CA ALA A 83 -1.69 -15.11 -13.57
C ALA A 83 -2.81 -15.89 -12.88
N ASP A 84 -2.47 -17.00 -12.21
CA ASP A 84 -3.43 -17.91 -11.58
C ASP A 84 -4.07 -17.27 -10.35
N SER A 85 -3.29 -16.50 -9.58
CA SER A 85 -3.76 -15.80 -8.39
C SER A 85 -4.42 -14.45 -8.68
N LYS A 86 -4.09 -13.79 -9.80
CA LYS A 86 -4.66 -12.49 -10.23
C LYS A 86 -6.17 -12.36 -9.98
N PRO A 87 -7.05 -13.26 -10.47
CA PRO A 87 -8.50 -13.08 -10.31
C PRO A 87 -8.96 -13.06 -8.86
N PHE A 88 -8.27 -13.79 -7.97
CA PHE A 88 -8.58 -13.82 -6.54
C PHE A 88 -8.11 -12.57 -5.83
N VAL A 89 -6.90 -12.10 -6.15
CA VAL A 89 -6.31 -10.89 -5.56
C VAL A 89 -7.11 -9.64 -5.96
N GLU A 90 -7.56 -9.56 -7.22
CA GLU A 90 -8.43 -8.49 -7.69
C GLU A 90 -9.78 -8.42 -6.96
N GLN A 91 -10.25 -9.55 -6.41
CA GLN A 91 -11.47 -9.67 -5.59
C GLN A 91 -11.19 -9.47 -4.10
N GLY A 92 -9.99 -9.06 -3.71
CA GLY A 92 -9.63 -8.80 -2.33
C GLY A 92 -9.14 -10.02 -1.54
N LYS A 93 -8.92 -11.17 -2.17
CA LYS A 93 -8.32 -12.32 -1.48
C LYS A 93 -6.83 -12.10 -1.23
N SER A 94 -6.34 -12.60 -0.10
CA SER A 94 -4.94 -12.48 0.30
C SER A 94 -3.97 -13.18 -0.67
N VAL A 95 -2.73 -12.69 -0.73
CA VAL A 95 -1.66 -13.29 -1.52
C VAL A 95 -0.91 -14.33 -0.70
N PHE A 96 -0.66 -15.50 -1.30
CA PHE A 96 0.14 -16.57 -0.71
C PHE A 96 1.54 -16.61 -1.33
N CYS A 97 2.54 -17.07 -0.58
CA CYS A 97 3.95 -17.04 -1.00
C CYS A 97 4.19 -17.76 -2.34
N GLN A 98 3.52 -18.90 -2.56
CA GLN A 98 3.64 -19.67 -3.81
C GLN A 98 3.28 -18.90 -5.08
N HIS A 99 2.47 -17.84 -4.96
CA HIS A 99 1.99 -17.04 -6.09
C HIS A 99 2.80 -15.77 -6.33
N VAL A 100 3.83 -15.51 -5.50
CA VAL A 100 4.67 -14.31 -5.64
C VAL A 100 5.79 -14.57 -6.64
N LYS A 101 5.76 -13.86 -7.77
CA LYS A 101 6.80 -13.91 -8.82
C LYS A 101 7.96 -12.97 -8.55
N ARG A 102 7.68 -11.81 -7.96
CA ARG A 102 8.69 -10.80 -7.63
C ARG A 102 8.36 -10.22 -6.27
N CYS A 103 9.38 -10.02 -5.44
CA CYS A 103 9.25 -9.40 -4.14
C CYS A 103 10.37 -8.39 -3.94
N GLY A 104 9.99 -7.13 -3.67
CA GLY A 104 10.91 -6.08 -3.30
C GLY A 104 11.69 -6.43 -2.04
N SER A 105 12.92 -5.93 -1.93
CA SER A 105 13.87 -6.32 -0.89
C SER A 105 13.63 -5.67 0.49
N LYS A 106 12.80 -4.62 0.57
CA LYS A 106 12.58 -3.82 1.78
C LYS A 106 11.18 -3.97 2.37
N ILE A 107 10.46 -4.99 1.96
CA ILE A 107 9.18 -5.34 2.57
C ILE A 107 9.45 -5.93 3.95
N GLU A 108 8.94 -5.28 4.98
CA GLU A 108 8.99 -5.74 6.36
C GLU A 108 7.62 -6.23 6.82
N ILE A 109 7.60 -6.99 7.91
CA ILE A 109 6.35 -7.42 8.53
C ILE A 109 5.52 -6.18 8.90
N GLY A 110 4.29 -6.15 8.43
CA GLY A 110 3.37 -5.05 8.68
C GLY A 110 3.52 -3.84 7.77
N SER A 111 4.46 -3.83 6.82
CA SER A 111 4.53 -2.83 5.75
C SER A 111 3.27 -2.85 4.90
N ASP A 112 2.87 -1.70 4.39
CA ASP A 112 1.83 -1.62 3.36
C ASP A 112 2.47 -1.81 1.99
N VAL A 113 1.92 -2.73 1.19
CA VAL A 113 2.55 -3.25 -0.02
C VAL A 113 1.57 -3.16 -1.19
N PRO A 114 1.93 -2.46 -2.29
CA PRO A 114 1.23 -2.59 -3.56
C PRO A 114 1.50 -3.93 -4.22
N ILE A 115 0.43 -4.50 -4.79
CA ILE A 115 0.44 -5.80 -5.44
C ILE A 115 0.21 -5.60 -6.92
N PHE A 116 1.21 -6.00 -7.70
CA PHE A 116 1.21 -5.88 -9.15
C PHE A 116 0.81 -7.18 -9.83
N PHE A 117 0.12 -7.05 -10.95
CA PHE A 117 0.14 -8.04 -12.01
C PHE A 117 0.69 -7.34 -13.25
N LYS A 118 1.87 -7.78 -13.73
CA LYS A 118 2.63 -7.08 -14.77
C LYS A 118 2.88 -5.61 -14.34
N LYS A 119 2.31 -4.64 -15.05
CA LYS A 119 2.48 -3.19 -14.80
C LYS A 119 1.29 -2.56 -14.07
N GLN A 120 0.25 -3.33 -13.76
CA GLN A 120 -0.97 -2.82 -13.13
C GLN A 120 -0.99 -3.17 -11.65
N ILE A 121 -1.31 -2.19 -10.80
CA ILE A 121 -1.60 -2.44 -9.38
C ILE A 121 -3.00 -3.01 -9.30
N ILE A 122 -3.13 -4.23 -8.78
CA ILE A 122 -4.42 -4.92 -8.67
C ILE A 122 -4.99 -4.88 -7.25
N ALA A 123 -4.13 -4.68 -6.25
CA ALA A 123 -4.51 -4.58 -4.85
C ALA A 123 -3.41 -3.91 -4.01
N VAL A 124 -3.77 -3.55 -2.79
CA VAL A 124 -2.85 -3.12 -1.73
C VAL A 124 -3.16 -3.90 -0.45
N GLY A 125 -2.13 -4.18 0.34
CA GLY A 125 -2.30 -4.98 1.55
C GLY A 125 -1.20 -4.80 2.57
N LYS A 126 -1.42 -5.40 3.74
CA LYS A 126 -0.44 -5.43 4.82
C LYS A 126 0.39 -6.69 4.71
N SER A 127 1.71 -6.55 4.73
CA SER A 127 2.62 -7.69 4.71
C SER A 127 2.49 -8.50 6.01
N ILE A 128 2.34 -9.80 5.88
CA ILE A 128 2.37 -10.77 6.99
C ILE A 128 3.79 -11.28 7.20
N LEU A 129 4.57 -11.35 6.12
CA LEU A 129 5.94 -11.83 6.09
C LEU A 129 6.89 -10.75 5.57
N SER A 130 8.17 -10.80 5.94
CA SER A 130 9.20 -9.95 5.34
C SER A 130 9.62 -10.48 3.98
N SER A 131 10.31 -9.65 3.19
CA SER A 131 10.87 -10.02 1.88
C SER A 131 11.65 -11.33 1.92
N ASN A 132 12.51 -11.51 2.92
CA ASN A 132 13.34 -12.70 3.04
C ASN A 132 12.50 -13.96 3.29
N MET A 133 11.43 -13.85 4.08
CA MET A 133 10.52 -14.98 4.33
C MET A 133 9.68 -15.29 3.09
N ILE A 134 9.13 -14.27 2.41
CA ILE A 134 8.34 -14.45 1.18
C ILE A 134 9.16 -15.16 0.10
N LYS A 135 10.45 -14.81 -0.04
CA LYS A 135 11.35 -15.40 -1.04
C LYS A 135 11.79 -16.83 -0.73
N THR A 136 11.77 -17.24 0.54
CA THR A 136 12.27 -18.56 0.97
C THR A 136 11.15 -19.57 1.22
N GLN A 137 9.92 -19.10 1.44
CA GLN A 137 8.78 -19.96 1.73
C GLN A 137 7.96 -20.26 0.48
N SER A 138 7.59 -21.52 0.31
CA SER A 138 6.67 -21.98 -0.74
C SER A 138 5.20 -22.05 -0.30
N ARG A 139 4.90 -21.72 0.97
CA ARG A 139 3.54 -21.81 1.53
C ARG A 139 3.31 -20.72 2.57
N GLY A 140 2.05 -20.46 2.87
CA GLY A 140 1.63 -19.44 3.83
C GLY A 140 1.21 -18.13 3.17
N MET A 141 0.52 -17.28 3.94
CA MET A 141 0.03 -15.97 3.49
C MET A 141 1.19 -14.96 3.50
N ALA A 142 1.48 -14.37 2.35
CA ALA A 142 2.49 -13.32 2.20
C ALA A 142 1.91 -11.95 2.56
N ILE A 143 0.79 -11.57 1.92
CA ILE A 143 0.14 -10.26 2.07
C ILE A 143 -1.34 -10.46 2.37
N ARG A 144 -1.83 -9.80 3.43
CA ARG A 144 -3.26 -9.65 3.67
C ARG A 144 -3.79 -8.45 2.91
N VAL A 145 -4.58 -8.71 1.87
CA VAL A 145 -5.19 -7.65 1.05
C VAL A 145 -6.19 -6.86 1.90
N ARG A 146 -6.21 -5.53 1.70
CA ARG A 146 -7.14 -4.62 2.39
C ARG A 146 -8.01 -3.83 1.42
N ASP A 147 -7.51 -3.56 0.22
CA ASP A 147 -8.22 -2.85 -0.86
C ASP A 147 -7.75 -3.41 -2.21
N SER A 148 -8.66 -3.50 -3.18
CA SER A 148 -8.47 -4.18 -4.46
C SER A 148 -9.23 -3.49 -5.58
N LEU A 149 -8.80 -3.68 -6.83
CA LEU A 149 -9.41 -2.99 -7.98
C LEU A 149 -10.92 -3.26 -8.10
N LYS A 150 -11.39 -4.47 -7.77
CA LYS A 150 -12.82 -4.81 -7.90
C LYS A 150 -13.64 -4.49 -6.65
N SER A 151 -13.02 -4.35 -5.47
CA SER A 151 -13.75 -3.96 -4.26
C SER A 151 -14.29 -2.53 -4.31
N GLN A 152 -13.70 -1.66 -5.15
CA GLN A 152 -14.22 -0.30 -5.34
C GLN A 152 -15.53 -0.27 -6.14
N ASN A 153 -15.79 -1.26 -7.00
CA ASN A 153 -17.00 -1.29 -7.84
C ASN A 153 -18.24 -1.82 -7.11
N ASP A 154 -18.08 -2.56 -6.02
CA ASP A 154 -19.20 -3.08 -5.22
C ASP A 154 -19.65 -2.10 -4.11
N GLY A 155 -18.86 -1.04 -3.85
CA GLY A 155 -19.16 -0.01 -2.85
C GLY A 155 -20.17 1.06 -3.30
N ASP A 156 -20.45 1.15 -4.61
CA ASP A 156 -21.43 2.08 -5.21
C ASP A 156 -22.81 1.43 -5.42
N LYS A 157 -23.05 0.24 -4.83
CA LYS A 157 -24.37 -0.41 -4.80
C LYS A 157 -24.95 -0.42 -3.39
N ILE A 158 -25.28 0.77 -2.86
CA ILE A 158 -26.25 0.92 -1.76
C ILE A 158 -27.11 2.16 -2.05
#